data_AF-A0A7W0IY99-F1
#
_entry.id   AF-A0A7W0IY99-F1
#
_cell.length_a   1.000
_cell.length_b   1.000
_cell.length_c   1.000
_cell.angle_alpha   90.00
_cell.angle_beta   90.00
_cell.angle_gamma   90.00
#
_symmetry.space_group_name_H-M   'P 1'
#
loop_
_entity.id
_entity.type
_entity.pdbx_description
1 polymer ?
#
loop_
_entity_poly.entity_id
_entity_poly.type
_entity_poly.pdbx_seq_one_letter_code
_entity_poly.pdbx_strand_id
1 'polypeptide(L)'
;MGIDFINDVFNDISPNLFNEERCEDYFIRKIHKSPACPHCGAEYGQLPERFWSNQQCFCMVCKEKFFAITDTIFSHNKVPFSAIFLCCLLFKLGWKDVEIAKAIKANASTVRRWREKIAEQLLVNR
;
A
#
# COMPACT_ATOMS: atom_id res chain seq x y z
N MET A 1 7.18 -5.54 -16.45
CA MET A 1 6.28 -4.38 -16.60
C MET A 1 5.90 -3.80 -15.22
N GLY A 2 6.84 -3.71 -14.26
CA GLY A 2 6.63 -3.18 -12.88
C GLY A 2 7.15 -1.77 -12.68
N ILE A 3 7.48 -1.07 -13.77
CA ILE A 3 8.23 0.19 -13.77
C ILE A 3 7.26 1.38 -13.68
N ASP A 4 6.01 1.22 -14.11
CA ASP A 4 5.03 2.30 -14.28
C ASP A 4 4.46 2.80 -12.95
N PHE A 5 4.11 1.91 -12.01
CA PHE A 5 3.71 2.35 -10.67
C PHE A 5 4.86 3.05 -9.92
N ILE A 6 6.09 2.51 -10.05
CA ILE A 6 7.24 3.12 -9.40
C ILE A 6 7.53 4.51 -10.02
N ASN A 7 7.29 4.70 -11.33
CA ASN A 7 7.32 6.03 -11.96
C ASN A 7 6.28 6.97 -11.33
N ASP A 8 5.05 6.51 -11.13
CA ASP A 8 3.99 7.33 -10.54
C ASP A 8 4.32 7.76 -9.11
N VAL A 9 4.80 6.83 -8.27
CA VAL A 9 5.27 7.13 -6.90
C VAL A 9 6.38 8.17 -6.91
N PHE A 10 7.28 8.12 -7.90
CA PHE A 10 8.38 9.07 -8.03
C PHE A 10 7.91 10.47 -8.44
N ASN A 11 6.91 10.57 -9.32
CA ASN A 11 6.35 11.85 -9.73
C ASN A 11 5.56 12.54 -8.61
N ASP A 12 5.05 11.75 -7.66
CA ASP A 12 4.28 12.24 -6.51
C ASP A 12 5.17 12.62 -5.30
N ILE A 13 6.51 12.56 -5.41
CA ILE A 13 7.42 12.85 -4.28
C ILE A 13 7.16 14.25 -3.74
N SER A 14 6.67 14.26 -2.50
CA SER A 14 6.38 15.45 -1.71
C SER A 14 6.97 15.24 -0.32
N PRO A 15 7.44 16.31 0.37
CA PRO A 15 7.85 16.22 1.78
C PRO A 15 6.79 15.58 2.69
N ASN A 16 5.51 15.66 2.30
CA ASN A 16 4.41 15.05 3.04
C ASN A 16 4.46 13.51 3.02
N LEU A 17 5.14 12.88 2.06
CA LEU A 17 5.31 11.43 1.97
C LEU A 17 6.43 10.89 2.87
N PHE A 18 6.93 11.72 3.79
CA PHE A 18 7.69 11.28 4.97
C PHE A 18 6.83 11.26 6.25
N ASN A 19 5.55 11.59 6.16
CA ASN A 19 4.58 11.44 7.24
C ASN A 19 3.82 10.11 7.06
N GLU A 20 3.76 9.31 8.12
CA GLU A 20 3.18 7.96 8.10
C GLU A 20 1.70 7.95 7.68
N GLU A 21 0.89 8.84 8.25
CA GLU A 21 -0.55 8.95 7.94
C GLU A 21 -0.78 9.36 6.48
N ARG A 22 0.06 10.25 5.96
CA ARG A 22 0.01 10.66 4.55
C ARG A 22 0.45 9.53 3.61
N CYS A 23 1.40 8.71 4.01
CA CYS A 23 1.79 7.52 3.24
C CYS A 23 0.66 6.49 3.22
N GLU A 24 0.00 6.28 4.36
CA GLU A 24 -1.16 5.39 4.45
C GLU A 24 -2.28 5.85 3.49
N ASP A 25 -2.70 7.12 3.56
CA ASP A 25 -3.72 7.69 2.67
C ASP A 25 -3.31 7.56 1.19
N TYR A 26 -2.05 7.87 0.86
CA TYR A 26 -1.51 7.74 -0.49
C TYR A 26 -1.66 6.31 -1.03
N PHE A 27 -1.21 5.31 -0.27
CA PHE A 27 -1.28 3.92 -0.72
C PHE A 27 -2.71 3.41 -0.80
N ILE A 28 -3.58 3.74 0.15
CA ILE A 28 -4.99 3.34 0.11
C ILE A 28 -5.67 3.90 -1.15
N ARG A 29 -5.42 5.17 -1.48
CA ARG A 29 -5.96 5.81 -2.70
C ARG A 29 -5.38 5.23 -4.00
N LYS A 30 -4.16 4.71 -3.97
CA LYS A 30 -3.57 4.03 -5.13
C LYS A 30 -4.12 2.62 -5.33
N ILE A 31 -4.43 1.89 -4.24
CA ILE A 31 -4.96 0.53 -4.32
C ILE A 31 -6.44 0.53 -4.73
N HIS A 32 -7.21 1.48 -4.21
CA HIS A 32 -8.67 1.46 -4.32
C HIS A 32 -9.18 2.62 -5.18
N LYS A 33 -9.93 2.29 -6.24
CA LYS A 33 -10.68 3.28 -7.02
C LYS A 33 -11.91 3.81 -6.26
N SER A 34 -12.54 2.94 -5.47
CA SER A 34 -13.71 3.25 -4.65
C SER A 34 -13.77 2.35 -3.41
N PRO A 35 -14.41 2.79 -2.31
CA PRO A 35 -14.56 1.96 -1.11
C PRO A 35 -15.42 0.73 -1.40
N ALA A 36 -14.86 -0.45 -1.20
CA ALA A 36 -15.57 -1.71 -1.39
C ALA A 36 -15.18 -2.73 -0.32
N CYS A 37 -16.10 -3.63 -0.01
CA CYS A 37 -15.83 -4.75 0.87
C CYS A 37 -14.91 -5.76 0.18
N PRO A 38 -13.77 -6.15 0.77
CA PRO A 38 -12.83 -7.10 0.16
C PRO A 38 -13.40 -8.52 0.05
N HIS A 39 -14.36 -8.88 0.91
CA HIS A 39 -14.93 -10.23 0.95
C HIS A 39 -16.03 -10.47 -0.08
N CYS A 40 -16.90 -9.48 -0.31
CA CYS A 40 -18.07 -9.64 -1.20
C CYS A 40 -18.14 -8.64 -2.35
N GLY A 41 -17.23 -7.66 -2.40
CA GLY A 41 -17.19 -6.63 -3.45
C GLY A 41 -18.27 -5.56 -3.36
N ALA A 42 -19.18 -5.63 -2.38
CA ALA A 42 -20.21 -4.61 -2.21
C ALA A 42 -19.60 -3.24 -1.88
N GLU A 43 -20.15 -2.19 -2.49
CA GLU A 43 -19.72 -0.81 -2.24
C GLU A 43 -19.92 -0.42 -0.77
N TYR A 44 -18.95 0.31 -0.21
CA TYR A 44 -18.99 0.78 1.17
C TYR A 44 -19.31 2.29 1.22
N GLY A 45 -20.60 2.63 1.35
CA GLY A 45 -21.08 4.02 1.30
C GLY A 45 -21.44 4.66 2.64
N GLN A 46 -21.43 3.93 3.75
CA GLN A 46 -22.05 4.41 5.01
C GLN A 46 -21.24 5.51 5.69
N LEU A 47 -19.92 5.35 5.73
CA LEU A 47 -18.95 6.29 6.32
C LEU A 47 -17.65 6.18 5.52
N PRO A 48 -17.59 6.73 4.30
CA PRO A 48 -16.44 6.57 3.41
C PRO A 48 -15.13 7.04 4.04
N GLU A 49 -15.19 8.06 4.92
CA GLU A 49 -14.05 8.55 5.71
C GLU A 49 -13.38 7.44 6.53
N ARG A 50 -14.16 6.50 7.11
CA ARG A 50 -13.58 5.37 7.87
C ARG A 50 -12.76 4.46 6.98
N PHE A 51 -13.20 4.25 5.75
CA PHE A 51 -12.46 3.44 4.79
C PHE A 51 -11.15 4.14 4.41
N TRP A 52 -11.22 5.41 4.00
CA TRP A 52 -10.05 6.15 3.54
C TRP A 52 -9.00 6.36 4.64
N SER A 53 -9.42 6.53 5.89
CA SER A 53 -8.54 6.64 7.05
C SER A 53 -8.20 5.28 7.69
N ASN A 54 -8.32 4.19 6.94
CA ASN A 54 -7.98 2.83 7.36
C ASN A 54 -8.56 2.39 8.72
N GLN A 55 -9.76 2.86 9.05
CA GLN A 55 -10.46 2.45 10.27
C GLN A 55 -11.27 1.18 10.03
N GLN A 56 -11.65 0.51 11.11
CA GLN A 56 -12.48 -0.70 11.02
C GLN A 56 -13.85 -0.35 10.40
N CYS A 57 -14.11 -0.99 9.26
CA CYS A 57 -15.35 -0.95 8.52
C CYS A 57 -16.18 -2.22 8.78
N PHE A 58 -17.49 -2.14 8.54
CA PHE A 58 -18.41 -3.25 8.67
C PHE A 58 -19.28 -3.35 7.42
N CYS A 59 -19.29 -4.50 6.76
CA CYS A 59 -20.07 -4.68 5.55
C CYS A 59 -21.54 -4.99 5.89
N MET A 60 -22.48 -4.22 5.36
CA MET A 60 -23.91 -4.50 5.57
C MET A 60 -24.43 -5.70 4.78
N VAL A 61 -23.71 -6.15 3.75
CA VAL A 61 -24.09 -7.27 2.88
C VAL A 61 -23.62 -8.58 3.47
N CYS A 62 -22.31 -8.80 3.59
CA CYS A 62 -21.76 -10.06 4.12
C CYS A 62 -21.58 -10.09 5.63
N LYS A 63 -21.81 -8.97 6.34
CA LYS A 63 -21.66 -8.84 7.81
C LYS A 63 -20.22 -9.01 8.34
N GLU A 64 -19.23 -9.01 7.46
CA GLU A 64 -17.82 -9.08 7.86
C GLU A 64 -17.23 -7.71 8.24
N LYS A 65 -16.26 -7.74 9.15
CA LYS A 65 -15.45 -6.57 9.52
C LYS A 65 -14.17 -6.55 8.69
N PHE A 66 -13.76 -5.38 8.23
CA PHE A 66 -12.56 -5.23 7.41
C PHE A 66 -11.92 -3.86 7.60
N PHE A 67 -10.70 -3.70 7.09
CA PHE A 67 -9.98 -2.43 6.95
C PHE A 67 -9.73 -2.18 5.47
N ALA A 68 -9.39 -0.96 5.06
CA ALA A 68 -9.05 -0.70 3.66
C ALA A 68 -7.83 -1.50 3.20
N ILE A 69 -6.93 -1.86 4.11
CA ILE A 69 -5.78 -2.72 3.80
C ILE A 69 -6.07 -4.22 3.80
N THR A 70 -7.27 -4.67 4.17
CA THR A 70 -7.62 -6.10 4.19
C THR A 70 -7.40 -6.73 2.80
N ASP A 71 -6.76 -7.89 2.76
CA ASP A 71 -6.32 -8.63 1.55
C ASP A 71 -5.32 -7.91 0.63
N THR A 72 -4.73 -6.79 1.08
CA THR A 72 -3.64 -6.10 0.38
C THR A 72 -2.25 -6.53 0.86
N ILE A 73 -1.17 -6.09 0.19
CA ILE A 73 0.22 -6.30 0.65
C ILE A 73 0.50 -5.69 2.03
N PHE A 74 -0.33 -4.74 2.47
CA PHE A 74 -0.24 -4.07 3.75
C PHE A 74 -0.93 -4.86 4.87
N SER A 75 -1.79 -5.83 4.53
CA SER A 75 -2.37 -6.76 5.51
C SER A 75 -1.29 -7.53 6.26
N HIS A 76 -1.43 -7.57 7.59
CA HIS A 76 -0.55 -8.30 8.50
C HIS A 76 0.94 -7.88 8.44
N ASN A 77 1.26 -6.78 7.76
CA ASN A 77 2.61 -6.25 7.71
C ASN A 77 2.79 -5.24 8.87
N LYS A 78 3.79 -5.43 9.71
CA LYS A 78 4.11 -4.49 10.81
C LYS A 78 4.97 -3.32 10.34
N VAL A 79 5.14 -3.17 9.04
CA VAL A 79 6.04 -2.18 8.47
C VAL A 79 5.29 -0.89 8.19
N PRO A 80 5.86 0.25 8.62
CA PRO A 80 5.31 1.56 8.32
C PRO A 80 5.17 1.80 6.81
N PHE A 81 4.09 2.44 6.38
CA PHE A 81 3.88 2.86 5.00
C PHE A 81 5.00 3.76 4.49
N SER A 82 5.56 4.61 5.35
CA SER A 82 6.74 5.43 5.01
C SER A 82 7.96 4.59 4.60
N ALA A 83 8.19 3.44 5.25
CA ALA A 83 9.27 2.53 4.88
C ALA A 83 9.00 1.84 3.54
N ILE A 84 7.73 1.52 3.24
CA ILE A 84 7.32 0.96 1.95
C ILE A 84 7.48 2.00 0.83
N PHE A 85 7.09 3.25 1.09
CA PHE A 85 7.31 4.37 0.18
C PHE A 85 8.79 4.54 -0.15
N LEU A 86 9.65 4.57 0.88
CA LEU A 86 11.10 4.65 0.70
C LEU A 86 11.65 3.45 -0.10
N CYS A 87 11.14 2.24 0.13
CA CYS A 87 11.47 1.08 -0.69
C CYS A 87 11.11 1.30 -2.18
N CYS A 88 9.90 1.75 -2.48
CA CYS A 88 9.48 2.07 -3.84
C CYS A 88 10.43 3.08 -4.50
N LEU A 89 10.76 4.16 -3.79
CA LEU A 89 11.70 5.18 -4.27
C LEU A 89 13.08 4.58 -4.60
N LEU A 90 13.65 3.81 -3.68
CA LEU A 90 14.98 3.22 -3.88
C LEU A 90 14.98 2.15 -4.99
N PHE A 91 13.87 1.40 -5.14
CA PHE A 91 13.69 0.51 -6.28
C PHE A 91 13.73 1.27 -7.60
N LYS A 92 13.14 2.48 -7.66
CA LYS A 92 13.17 3.34 -8.85
C LYS A 92 14.57 3.77 -9.22
N LEU A 93 15.35 4.15 -8.20
CA LEU A 93 16.72 4.60 -8.35
C LEU A 93 17.68 3.46 -8.70
N GLY A 94 17.18 2.23 -8.88
CA GLY A 94 17.98 1.08 -9.30
C GLY A 94 18.81 0.47 -8.17
N TRP A 95 18.51 0.79 -6.91
CA TRP A 95 19.23 0.22 -5.77
C TRP A 95 18.95 -1.29 -5.65
N LYS A 96 19.97 -2.02 -5.22
CA LYS A 96 19.88 -3.47 -4.99
C LYS A 96 19.17 -3.74 -3.67
N ASP A 97 18.49 -4.89 -3.57
CA ASP A 97 17.72 -5.27 -2.38
C ASP A 97 18.54 -5.23 -1.09
N VAL A 98 19.82 -5.60 -1.17
CA VAL A 98 20.75 -5.58 -0.03
C VAL A 98 21.04 -4.15 0.45
N GLU A 99 21.14 -3.19 -0.47
CA GLU A 99 21.41 -1.79 -0.15
C GLU A 99 20.17 -1.14 0.48
N ILE A 100 19.00 -1.46 -0.08
CA ILE A 100 17.70 -1.00 0.43
C ILE A 100 17.46 -1.56 1.83
N ALA A 101 17.70 -2.85 2.03
CA ALA A 101 17.58 -3.51 3.32
C ALA A 101 18.40 -2.81 4.41
N LYS A 102 19.63 -2.39 4.09
CA LYS A 102 20.47 -1.59 5.00
C LYS A 102 19.86 -0.20 5.26
N ALA A 103 19.41 0.49 4.21
CA ALA A 103 18.85 1.83 4.31
C ALA A 103 17.59 1.88 5.19
N ILE A 104 16.72 0.87 5.08
CA ILE A 104 15.44 0.81 5.82
C ILE A 104 15.48 -0.08 7.07
N LYS A 105 16.67 -0.57 7.46
CA LYS A 105 16.88 -1.45 8.61
C LYS A 105 15.98 -2.71 8.59
N ALA A 106 15.84 -3.33 7.42
CA ALA A 106 15.07 -4.56 7.22
C ALA A 106 15.95 -5.72 6.72
N ASN A 107 15.37 -6.92 6.64
CA ASN A 107 16.05 -8.08 6.04
C ASN A 107 15.97 -8.03 4.51
N ALA A 108 17.04 -8.44 3.83
CA ALA A 108 17.06 -8.49 2.35
C ALA A 108 15.97 -9.40 1.77
N SER A 109 15.64 -10.50 2.45
CA SER A 109 14.52 -11.38 2.07
C SER A 109 13.16 -10.67 2.17
N THR A 110 12.97 -9.80 3.16
CA THR A 110 11.77 -8.97 3.31
C THR A 110 11.67 -7.98 2.15
N VAL A 111 12.75 -7.28 1.83
CA VAL A 111 12.80 -6.31 0.72
C VAL A 111 12.51 -6.99 -0.61
N ARG A 112 13.12 -8.16 -0.86
CA ARG A 112 12.85 -8.95 -2.07
C ARG A 112 11.37 -9.34 -2.17
N ARG A 113 10.79 -9.88 -1.09
CA ARG A 113 9.37 -10.25 -1.04
C ARG A 113 8.46 -9.05 -1.30
N TRP A 114 8.83 -7.86 -0.82
CA TRP A 114 8.08 -6.64 -1.12
C TRP A 114 8.22 -6.23 -2.57
N ARG A 115 9.42 -6.29 -3.16
CA ARG A 115 9.60 -5.99 -4.58
C ARG A 115 8.67 -6.86 -5.44
N GLU A 116 8.60 -8.15 -5.13
CA GLU A 116 7.71 -9.10 -5.82
C GLU A 116 6.22 -8.74 -5.60
N LYS A 117 5.80 -8.54 -4.35
CA LYS A 117 4.40 -8.23 -4.00
C LYS A 117 3.89 -6.88 -4.49
N ILE A 118 4.73 -5.83 -4.42
CA ILE A 118 4.44 -4.48 -4.92
C ILE A 118 4.27 -4.55 -6.44
N ALA A 119 5.16 -5.27 -7.13
CA ALA A 119 5.00 -5.49 -8.56
C ALA A 119 3.72 -6.29 -8.90
N GLU A 120 3.32 -7.28 -8.08
CA GLU A 120 2.13 -8.08 -8.35
C GLU A 120 0.81 -7.29 -8.13
N GLN A 121 0.65 -6.65 -6.97
CA GLN A 121 -0.62 -6.02 -6.61
C GLN A 121 -0.84 -4.62 -7.22
N LEU A 122 0.22 -3.92 -7.63
CA LEU A 122 0.11 -2.57 -8.19
C LEU A 122 0.17 -2.56 -9.74
N LEU A 123 0.32 -3.73 -10.36
CA LEU A 123 0.16 -3.93 -11.81
C LEU A 123 -1.19 -4.51 -12.21
N VAL A 124 -1.89 -5.13 -11.26
CA VAL A 124 -3.22 -5.67 -11.48
C VAL A 124 -4.21 -4.73 -10.78
N ASN A 125 -4.44 -3.56 -11.39
CA ASN A 125 -5.49 -2.64 -10.99
C ASN A 125 -6.82 -3.40 -10.88
N ARG A 126 -7.30 -3.67 -9.65
CA ARG A 126 -8.72 -3.94 -9.39
C ARG A 126 -9.45 -2.60 -9.40
#